data_AF-A0A820L7P6-F1
#
_entry.id   AF-A0A820L7P6-F1
#
_cell.length_a   1.000
_cell.length_b   1.000
_cell.length_c   1.000
_cell.angle_alpha   90.00
_cell.angle_beta   90.00
_cell.angle_gamma   90.00
#
_symmetry.space_group_name_H-M   'P 1'
#
loop_
_entity.id
_entity.type
_entity.pdbx_description
1 polymer ?
#
loop_
_entity_poly.entity_id
_entity_poly.type
_entity_poly.pdbx_seq_one_letter_code
_entity_poly.pdbx_strand_id
1 'polypeptide(L)'
;QLLIFFFFKVKNLRSQVARFALAAFCDMFKYLKRNMDIELDITVKSLIQKSAEANDFFRSDTEKCIQTMVDNVTLQKALQALIAGGASHRNPAARKASAKYIYQVCEKLGPTKILTGTRDITERVLQVGAAFASDGPPEIR
;
A
#
# COMPACT_ATOMS: atom_id res chain seq x y z
N GLN A 1 -8.48 -13.85 -4.71
CA GLN A 1 -7.52 -14.54 -5.62
C GLN A 1 -7.71 -14.32 -7.14
N LEU A 2 -8.84 -14.66 -7.79
CA LEU A 2 -9.00 -14.51 -9.26
C LEU A 2 -8.76 -13.07 -9.76
N LEU A 3 -9.31 -12.08 -9.05
CA LEU A 3 -9.18 -10.67 -9.42
C LEU A 3 -7.72 -10.16 -9.31
N ILE A 4 -7.00 -10.62 -8.28
CA ILE A 4 -5.55 -10.38 -8.09
C ILE A 4 -4.75 -11.01 -9.22
N PHE A 5 -5.07 -12.25 -9.60
CA PHE A 5 -4.42 -12.93 -10.71
C PHE A 5 -4.61 -12.19 -12.04
N PHE A 6 -5.83 -11.71 -12.30
CA PHE A 6 -6.11 -10.89 -13.48
C PHE A 6 -5.33 -9.59 -13.46
N PHE A 7 -5.30 -8.88 -12.33
CA PHE A 7 -4.52 -7.65 -12.20
C PHE A 7 -3.02 -7.86 -12.43
N PHE A 8 -2.47 -9.00 -12.00
CA PHE A 8 -1.07 -9.37 -12.21
C PHE A 8 -0.75 -9.66 -13.70
N LYS A 9 -1.62 -10.40 -14.39
CA LYS A 9 -1.44 -10.79 -15.81
C LYS A 9 -1.56 -9.61 -16.78
N VAL A 10 -2.14 -8.50 -16.36
CA VAL A 10 -2.28 -7.31 -17.19
C VAL A 10 -0.92 -6.62 -17.37
N LYS A 11 -0.32 -6.83 -18.54
CA LYS A 11 0.90 -6.13 -18.99
C LYS A 11 0.63 -4.69 -19.43
N ASN A 12 -0.60 -4.40 -19.86
CA ASN A 12 -0.99 -3.07 -20.33
C ASN A 12 -1.96 -2.40 -19.35
N LEU A 13 -1.44 -1.45 -18.57
CA LEU A 13 -2.19 -0.69 -17.56
C LEU A 13 -3.21 0.28 -18.16
N ARG A 14 -3.22 0.47 -19.49
CA ARG A 14 -4.28 1.20 -20.20
C ARG A 14 -5.45 0.31 -20.60
N SER A 15 -5.35 -1.01 -20.45
CA SER A 15 -6.44 -1.91 -20.80
C SER A 15 -7.66 -1.66 -19.90
N GLN A 16 -8.85 -1.80 -20.47
CA GLN A 16 -10.10 -1.72 -19.70
C GLN A 16 -10.09 -2.75 -18.56
N VAL A 17 -9.52 -3.93 -18.80
CA VAL A 17 -9.36 -4.99 -17.79
C VAL A 17 -8.55 -4.50 -16.57
N ALA A 18 -7.46 -3.77 -16.77
CA ALA A 18 -6.68 -3.19 -15.67
C ALA A 18 -7.53 -2.24 -14.81
N ARG A 19 -8.28 -1.36 -15.49
CA ARG A 19 -9.11 -0.34 -14.85
C ARG A 19 -10.28 -0.97 -14.09
N PHE A 20 -10.95 -1.96 -14.68
CA PHE A 20 -12.02 -2.71 -14.02
C PHE A 20 -11.51 -3.49 -12.81
N ALA A 21 -10.36 -4.15 -12.93
CA ALA A 21 -9.76 -4.85 -11.79
C ALA A 21 -9.39 -3.88 -10.66
N LEU A 22 -8.83 -2.72 -10.99
CA LEU A 22 -8.52 -1.69 -9.99
C LEU A 22 -9.79 -1.16 -9.31
N ALA A 23 -10.81 -0.78 -10.09
CA ALA A 23 -12.08 -0.31 -9.56
C ALA A 23 -12.73 -1.35 -8.62
N ALA A 24 -12.71 -2.63 -9.02
CA ALA A 24 -13.21 -3.72 -8.19
C ALA A 24 -12.43 -3.86 -6.87
N PHE A 25 -11.11 -3.66 -6.84
CA PHE A 25 -10.38 -3.62 -5.57
C PHE A 25 -10.84 -2.46 -4.68
N CYS A 26 -11.06 -1.29 -5.24
CA CYS A 26 -11.48 -0.13 -4.45
C CYS A 26 -12.88 -0.38 -3.85
N ASP A 27 -13.80 -0.96 -4.63
CA ASP A 27 -15.11 -1.39 -4.13
C ASP A 27 -14.98 -2.47 -3.06
N MET A 28 -14.12 -3.47 -3.25
CA MET A 28 -13.86 -4.49 -2.24
C MET A 28 -13.36 -3.87 -0.93
N PHE A 29 -12.40 -2.94 -0.97
CA PHE A 29 -11.97 -2.24 0.24
C PHE A 29 -13.11 -1.45 0.89
N LYS A 30 -13.91 -0.74 0.11
CA LYS A 30 -15.02 0.09 0.61
C LYS A 30 -16.14 -0.73 1.25
N TYR A 31 -16.53 -1.85 0.64
CA TYR A 31 -17.71 -2.62 1.05
C TYR A 31 -17.38 -3.84 1.91
N LEU A 32 -16.27 -4.53 1.65
CA LEU A 32 -15.85 -5.71 2.44
C LEU A 32 -14.99 -5.35 3.66
N LYS A 33 -14.29 -4.21 3.63
CA LYS A 33 -13.58 -3.63 4.79
C LYS A 33 -12.64 -4.65 5.45
N ARG A 34 -12.85 -4.98 6.73
CA ARG A 34 -12.02 -5.93 7.51
C ARG A 34 -11.96 -7.32 6.88
N ASN A 35 -12.95 -7.72 6.10
CA ASN A 35 -12.92 -9.01 5.39
C ASN A 35 -11.82 -9.05 4.32
N MET A 36 -11.30 -7.89 3.89
CA MET A 36 -10.14 -7.80 3.00
C MET A 36 -8.81 -7.95 3.72
N ASP A 37 -8.76 -7.92 5.06
CA ASP A 37 -7.51 -7.93 5.82
C ASP A 37 -6.64 -9.15 5.48
N ILE A 38 -7.25 -10.29 5.15
CA ILE A 38 -6.55 -11.54 4.77
C ILE A 38 -5.88 -11.47 3.39
N GLU A 39 -6.35 -10.59 2.51
CA GLU A 39 -5.84 -10.43 1.14
C GLU A 39 -4.86 -9.24 1.01
N LEU A 40 -4.65 -8.47 2.09
CA LEU A 40 -3.90 -7.21 2.03
C LEU A 40 -2.45 -7.40 1.60
N ASP A 41 -1.74 -8.39 2.14
CA ASP A 41 -0.30 -8.58 1.85
C ASP A 41 -0.04 -8.73 0.35
N ILE A 42 -0.88 -9.52 -0.33
CA ILE A 42 -0.75 -9.77 -1.77
C ILE A 42 -1.26 -8.57 -2.58
N THR A 43 -2.38 -7.98 -2.16
CA THR A 43 -3.03 -6.90 -2.91
C THR A 43 -2.22 -5.61 -2.85
N VAL A 44 -1.75 -5.21 -1.66
CA VAL A 44 -0.94 -3.99 -1.45
C VAL A 44 0.36 -4.07 -2.21
N LYS A 45 1.09 -5.18 -2.11
CA LYS A 45 2.32 -5.40 -2.86
C LYS A 45 2.11 -5.21 -4.36
N SER A 46 1.01 -5.76 -4.89
CA SER A 46 0.66 -5.64 -6.30
C SER A 46 0.30 -4.21 -6.70
N LEU A 47 -0.51 -3.50 -5.90
CA LEU A 47 -0.88 -2.11 -6.16
C LEU A 47 0.35 -1.18 -6.11
N ILE A 48 1.23 -1.35 -5.12
CA ILE A 48 2.46 -0.57 -5.00
C ILE A 48 3.36 -0.81 -6.21
N GLN A 49 3.59 -2.07 -6.59
CA GLN A 49 4.39 -2.39 -7.78
C GLN A 49 3.81 -1.74 -9.04
N LYS A 50 2.50 -1.88 -9.27
CA LYS A 50 1.87 -1.30 -10.45
C LYS A 50 1.87 0.24 -10.44
N SER A 51 1.68 0.87 -9.29
CA SER A 51 1.77 2.34 -9.16
C SER A 51 3.15 2.88 -9.57
N ALA A 52 4.20 2.11 -9.25
CA ALA A 52 5.59 2.44 -9.58
C ALA A 52 5.91 2.31 -11.07
N GLU A 53 5.27 1.37 -11.77
CA GLU A 53 5.43 1.10 -13.20
C GLU A 53 4.47 1.92 -14.09
N ALA A 54 3.50 2.61 -13.48
CA ALA A 54 2.38 3.26 -14.18
C ALA A 54 2.68 4.65 -14.74
N ASN A 55 1.93 4.99 -15.79
CA ASN A 55 1.73 6.37 -16.25
C ASN A 55 0.89 7.17 -15.23
N ASP A 56 0.89 8.50 -15.33
CA ASP A 56 0.27 9.40 -14.34
C ASP A 56 -1.22 9.10 -14.08
N PHE A 57 -1.97 8.76 -15.13
CA PHE A 57 -3.40 8.45 -15.00
C PHE A 57 -3.63 7.19 -14.14
N PHE A 58 -2.97 6.08 -14.49
CA PHE A 58 -3.14 4.84 -13.75
C PHE A 58 -2.52 4.91 -12.35
N ARG A 59 -1.45 5.69 -12.19
CA ARG A 59 -0.87 6.01 -10.88
C ARG A 59 -1.88 6.72 -9.99
N SER A 60 -2.53 7.78 -10.48
CA SER A 60 -3.60 8.50 -9.75
C SER A 60 -4.74 7.57 -9.32
N ASP A 61 -5.23 6.71 -10.21
CA ASP A 61 -6.31 5.78 -9.84
C ASP A 61 -5.85 4.74 -8.82
N THR A 62 -4.61 4.28 -8.92
CA THR A 62 -4.02 3.35 -7.95
C THR A 62 -3.88 4.01 -6.59
N GLU A 63 -3.42 5.27 -6.55
CA GLU A 63 -3.31 6.06 -5.33
C GLU A 63 -4.65 6.27 -4.64
N LYS A 64 -5.74 6.54 -5.40
CA LYS A 64 -7.10 6.61 -4.85
C LYS A 64 -7.54 5.28 -4.25
N CYS A 65 -7.16 4.17 -4.88
CA CYS A 65 -7.49 2.84 -4.39
C CYS A 65 -6.77 2.50 -3.08
N ILE A 66 -5.48 2.80 -3.00
CA ILE A 66 -4.69 2.63 -1.78
C ILE A 66 -5.24 3.54 -0.67
N GLN A 67 -5.66 4.77 -0.99
CA GLN A 67 -6.32 5.63 -0.03
C GLN A 67 -7.62 5.00 0.50
N THR A 68 -8.47 4.48 -0.40
CA THR A 68 -9.73 3.81 -0.04
C THR A 68 -9.49 2.61 0.87
N MET A 69 -8.41 1.85 0.62
CA MET A 69 -7.97 0.78 1.51
C MET A 69 -7.64 1.31 2.91
N VAL A 70 -6.74 2.30 3.01
CA VAL A 70 -6.32 2.90 4.29
C VAL A 70 -7.50 3.48 5.08
N ASP A 71 -8.56 3.89 4.40
CA ASP A 71 -9.76 4.45 5.03
C ASP A 71 -10.73 3.38 5.57
N ASN A 72 -10.68 2.13 5.08
CA ASN A 72 -11.74 1.14 5.31
C ASN A 72 -11.28 -0.17 5.97
N VAL A 73 -10.02 -0.56 5.83
CA VAL A 73 -9.50 -1.82 6.39
C VAL A 73 -8.93 -1.62 7.80
N THR A 74 -8.51 -2.69 8.48
CA THR A 74 -7.87 -2.54 9.79
C THR A 74 -6.51 -1.85 9.65
N LEU A 75 -6.33 -0.69 10.29
CA LEU A 75 -5.12 0.14 10.16
C LEU A 75 -3.82 -0.62 10.46
N GLN A 76 -3.80 -1.49 11.48
CA GLN A 76 -2.63 -2.31 11.82
C GLN A 76 -2.29 -3.30 10.70
N LYS A 77 -3.30 -3.86 10.04
CA LYS A 77 -3.12 -4.79 8.91
C LYS A 77 -2.67 -4.04 7.66
N ALA A 78 -3.23 -2.86 7.39
CA ALA A 78 -2.75 -1.98 6.32
C ALA A 78 -1.27 -1.62 6.52
N LEU A 79 -0.89 -1.24 7.75
CA LEU A 79 0.50 -0.90 8.09
C LEU A 79 1.46 -2.07 7.83
N GLN A 80 1.11 -3.26 8.32
CA GLN A 80 1.91 -4.47 8.10
C GLN A 80 2.07 -4.78 6.61
N ALA A 81 0.98 -4.73 5.84
CA ALA A 81 1.00 -5.00 4.41
C ALA A 81 1.79 -3.95 3.61
N LEU A 82 1.70 -2.67 3.98
CA LEU A 82 2.45 -1.59 3.33
C LEU A 82 3.95 -1.69 3.60
N ILE A 83 4.34 -1.98 4.84
CA ILE A 83 5.74 -2.20 5.22
C ILE A 83 6.31 -3.39 4.45
N ALA A 84 5.63 -4.55 4.49
CA ALA A 84 6.08 -5.75 3.82
C ALA A 84 6.06 -5.62 2.28
N GLY A 85 5.09 -4.87 1.75
CA GLY A 85 4.84 -4.76 0.32
C GLY A 85 5.73 -3.76 -0.41
N GLY A 86 6.28 -2.74 0.27
CA GLY A 86 7.01 -1.70 -0.46
C GLY A 86 8.08 -0.89 0.26
N ALA A 87 8.27 -1.02 1.58
CA ALA A 87 9.32 -0.25 2.28
C ALA A 87 10.74 -0.56 1.75
N SER A 88 11.03 -1.82 1.44
CA SER A 88 12.34 -2.26 0.91
C SER A 88 12.32 -2.53 -0.61
N HIS A 89 11.42 -1.89 -1.35
CA HIS A 89 11.27 -2.15 -2.79
C HIS A 89 12.46 -1.60 -3.59
N ARG A 90 12.87 -2.30 -4.66
CA ARG A 90 14.02 -1.87 -5.50
C ARG A 90 13.74 -0.56 -6.26
N ASN A 91 12.51 -0.38 -6.73
CA ASN A 91 12.07 0.85 -7.40
C ASN A 91 11.84 2.00 -6.38
N PRO A 92 12.56 3.13 -6.49
CA PRO A 92 12.36 4.30 -5.63
C PRO A 92 10.93 4.85 -5.60
N ALA A 93 10.22 4.82 -6.73
CA ALA A 93 8.84 5.30 -6.80
C ALA A 93 7.89 4.46 -5.92
N ALA A 94 8.15 3.15 -5.82
CA ALA A 94 7.39 2.27 -4.95
C ALA A 94 7.68 2.58 -3.47
N ARG A 95 8.96 2.78 -3.11
CA ARG A 95 9.34 3.18 -1.75
C ARG A 95 8.73 4.51 -1.35
N LYS A 96 8.75 5.51 -2.25
CA LYS A 96 8.08 6.81 -2.05
C LYS A 96 6.58 6.65 -1.78
N ALA A 97 5.89 5.86 -2.60
CA ALA A 97 4.46 5.58 -2.40
C ALA A 97 4.22 4.90 -1.05
N SER A 98 5.01 3.88 -0.70
CA SER A 98 4.92 3.21 0.59
C SER A 98 5.17 4.16 1.76
N ALA A 99 6.20 5.01 1.71
CA ALA A 99 6.48 6.00 2.75
C ALA A 99 5.28 6.93 2.99
N LYS A 100 4.69 7.48 1.92
CA LYS A 100 3.48 8.31 1.99
C LYS A 100 2.33 7.62 2.74
N TYR A 101 1.98 6.39 2.36
CA TYR A 101 0.84 5.69 2.96
C TYR A 101 1.13 5.12 4.34
N ILE A 102 2.37 4.69 4.61
CA ILE A 102 2.81 4.29 5.95
C ILE A 102 2.68 5.47 6.92
N TYR A 103 3.17 6.65 6.52
CA TYR A 103 3.01 7.88 7.30
C TYR A 103 1.54 8.16 7.60
N GLN A 104 0.66 8.14 6.59
CA GLN A 104 -0.77 8.37 6.78
C GLN A 104 -1.43 7.37 7.73
N VAL A 105 -1.07 6.08 7.65
CA VAL A 105 -1.60 5.06 8.56
C VAL A 105 -1.10 5.29 9.99
N CYS A 106 0.17 5.68 10.16
CA CYS A 106 0.73 6.03 11.46
C CYS A 106 0.01 7.23 12.08
N GLU A 107 -0.22 8.29 11.31
CA GLU A 107 -0.99 9.47 11.75
C GLU A 107 -2.40 9.09 12.22
N LYS A 108 -3.08 8.19 11.49
CA LYS A 108 -4.42 7.71 11.86
C LYS A 108 -4.43 6.81 13.09
N LEU A 109 -3.40 5.99 13.28
CA LEU A 109 -3.27 5.16 14.48
C LEU A 109 -2.99 6.02 15.72
N GLY A 110 -2.20 7.07 15.52
CA GLY A 110 -1.67 7.93 16.58
C GLY A 110 -0.50 7.27 17.32
N PRO A 111 0.37 8.08 17.94
CA PRO A 111 1.61 7.63 18.57
C PRO A 111 1.35 6.64 19.70
N THR A 112 0.28 6.84 20.49
CA THR A 112 -0.07 5.94 21.59
C THR A 112 -0.26 4.51 21.10
N LYS A 113 -1.09 4.27 20.06
CA LYS A 113 -1.33 2.91 19.57
C LYS A 113 -0.11 2.27 18.91
N ILE A 114 0.78 3.08 18.34
CA ILE A 114 2.02 2.61 17.74
C ILE A 114 3.00 2.18 18.83
N LEU A 115 3.13 2.96 19.91
CA LEU A 115 4.10 2.76 20.98
C LEU A 115 3.62 1.76 22.04
N THR A 116 2.31 1.69 22.30
CA THR A 116 1.69 0.73 23.23
C THR A 116 1.10 -0.50 22.53
N GLY A 117 1.26 -0.58 21.20
CA GLY A 117 0.84 -1.72 20.40
C GLY A 117 1.67 -2.98 20.66
N THR A 118 1.56 -3.95 19.77
CA THR A 118 2.45 -5.12 19.82
C THR A 118 3.88 -4.68 19.53
N ARG A 119 4.84 -5.19 20.33
CA ARG A 119 6.28 -4.87 20.20
C ARG A 119 6.80 -4.96 18.77
N ASP A 120 6.31 -5.93 18.00
CA ASP A 120 6.65 -6.14 16.58
C ASP A 120 6.23 -4.97 15.67
N ILE A 121 5.07 -4.34 15.89
CA ILE A 121 4.63 -3.19 15.06
C ILE A 121 5.50 -1.97 15.36
N THR A 122 5.75 -1.69 16.64
CA THR A 122 6.59 -0.56 17.05
C THR A 122 8.00 -0.67 16.47
N GLU A 123 8.61 -1.86 16.58
CA GLU A 123 9.95 -2.12 16.08
C GLU A 123 10.02 -1.96 14.55
N ARG A 124 9.04 -2.51 13.82
CA ARG A 124 8.98 -2.36 12.35
C ARG A 124 8.81 -0.92 11.90
N VAL A 125 7.97 -0.14 12.56
CA VAL A 125 7.78 1.28 12.22
C VAL A 125 9.07 2.07 12.42
N LEU A 126 9.80 1.84 13.51
CA LEU A 126 11.08 2.50 13.78
C LEU A 126 12.15 2.09 12.75
N GLN A 127 12.26 0.80 12.44
CA GLN A 127 13.19 0.29 11.43
C GLN A 127 12.91 0.90 10.04
N VAL A 128 11.64 0.94 9.64
CA VAL A 128 11.23 1.51 8.35
C VAL A 128 11.44 3.03 8.33
N GLY A 129 11.12 3.72 9.41
CA GLY A 129 11.37 5.16 9.54
C GLY A 129 12.86 5.49 9.39
N ALA A 130 13.74 4.75 10.06
CA ALA A 130 15.18 4.91 9.92
C ALA A 130 15.67 4.60 8.50
N ALA A 131 15.10 3.58 7.86
CA ALA A 131 15.43 3.22 6.49
C ALA A 131 15.04 4.32 5.49
N PHE A 132 13.85 4.91 5.61
CA PHE A 132 13.42 6.02 4.76
C PHE A 132 14.23 7.29 5.00
N ALA A 133 14.52 7.63 6.26
CA ALA A 133 15.37 8.78 6.59
C ALA A 133 16.80 8.66 6.02
N SER A 134 17.26 7.42 5.82
CA SER A 134 18.57 7.10 5.23
C SER A 134 18.50 6.75 3.74
N ASP A 135 17.35 6.93 3.08
CA ASP A 135 17.17 6.56 1.67
C ASP A 135 18.03 7.48 0.77
N GLY A 136 18.48 6.92 -0.35
CA GLY A 136 19.35 7.61 -1.30
C GLY A 136 18.68 8.84 -1.93
N PRO A 137 17.49 8.67 -2.55
CA PRO A 137 16.74 9.76 -3.14
C PRO A 137 16.16 10.70 -2.08
N PRO A 138 16.32 12.02 -2.25
CA PRO A 138 15.88 13.01 -1.27
C PRO A 138 14.35 13.08 -1.15
N GLU A 139 13.58 12.61 -2.13
CA GLU A 139 12.12 12.66 -2.08
C GLU A 139 11.49 11.59 -1.17
N ILE A 140 12.30 10.67 -0.64
CA ILE A 140 11.87 9.59 0.27
C ILE A 140 12.32 9.86 1.71
N ARG A 141 13.40 10.61 1.89
CA ARG A 141 13.87 11.09 3.20
C ARG A 141 12.92 12.14 3.76
#